data_AF-A0A2X3EDU4-F1
#
_entry.id   AF-A0A2X3EDU4-F1
#
_cell.length_a   1.000
_cell.length_b   1.000
_cell.length_c   1.000
_cell.angle_alpha   90.00
_cell.angle_beta   90.00
_cell.angle_gamma   90.00
#
_symmetry.space_group_name_H-M   'P 1'
#
loop_
_entity.id
_entity.type
_entity.pdbx_description
1 polymer ?
#
loop_
_entity_poly.entity_id
_entity_poly.type
_entity_poly.pdbx_seq_one_letter_code
_entity_poly.pdbx_strand_id
1 'polypeptide(L)'
;MWSEDMHERKTKMAALADGFIALPGGAGTLEEIFETMDLGAAGGSIEKPCAFLNIKGYYDPLQAMVDNMVREGFMHPRYAEMLPFATSADEIIAGFRDYTPPARKWVQQPAI
;
A
#
# COMPACT_ATOMS: atom_id res chain seq x y z
N MET A 1 -12.71 -7.30 18.45
CA MET A 1 -12.20 -8.65 18.11
C MET A 1 -12.38 -8.79 16.62
N TRP A 2 -11.29 -8.80 15.85
CA TRP A 2 -11.32 -9.03 14.41
C TRP A 2 -11.93 -10.41 14.18
N SER A 3 -13.09 -10.50 13.53
CA SER A 3 -13.73 -11.79 13.27
C SER A 3 -12.92 -12.56 12.22
N GLU A 4 -12.86 -13.88 12.34
CA GLU A 4 -12.21 -14.77 11.36
C GLU A 4 -12.66 -14.49 9.92
N ASP A 5 -13.95 -14.15 9.74
CA ASP A 5 -14.56 -13.81 8.46
C ASP A 5 -13.91 -12.59 7.76
N MET A 6 -13.50 -11.56 8.51
CA MET A 6 -12.83 -10.38 7.90
C MET A 6 -11.40 -10.67 7.49
N HIS A 7 -10.67 -11.46 8.27
CA HIS A 7 -9.33 -11.86 7.90
C HIS A 7 -9.34 -12.79 6.68
N GLU A 8 -10.30 -13.72 6.63
CA GLU A 8 -10.46 -14.64 5.49
C GLU A 8 -10.86 -13.89 4.22
N ARG A 9 -11.80 -12.93 4.31
CA ARG A 9 -12.20 -12.08 3.17
C ARG A 9 -11.00 -11.34 2.59
N LYS A 10 -10.22 -10.66 3.44
CA LYS A 10 -9.04 -9.89 3.03
C LYS A 10 -7.96 -10.79 2.42
N THR A 11 -7.70 -11.94 3.03
CA THR A 11 -6.72 -12.92 2.53
C THR A 11 -7.12 -13.43 1.13
N LYS A 12 -8.39 -13.75 0.92
CA LYS A 12 -8.87 -14.23 -0.38
C LYS A 12 -8.83 -13.14 -1.45
N MET A 13 -9.20 -11.90 -1.11
CA MET A 13 -9.06 -10.76 -2.01
C MET A 13 -7.58 -10.55 -2.39
N ALA A 14 -6.69 -10.61 -1.41
CA ALA A 14 -5.26 -10.46 -1.66
C ALA A 14 -4.65 -11.59 -2.48
N ALA A 15 -5.14 -12.82 -2.33
CA ALA A 15 -4.69 -13.97 -3.14
C ALA A 15 -5.03 -13.80 -4.63
N LEU A 16 -6.21 -13.24 -4.94
CA LEU A 16 -6.74 -13.16 -6.31
C LEU A 16 -6.36 -11.88 -7.06
N ALA A 17 -6.03 -10.79 -6.35
CA ALA A 17 -5.71 -9.51 -6.99
C ALA A 17 -4.29 -9.52 -7.58
N ASP A 18 -4.01 -8.75 -8.64
CA ASP A 18 -2.63 -8.48 -9.09
C ASP A 18 -2.10 -7.14 -8.56
N GLY A 19 -2.97 -6.34 -7.95
CA GLY A 19 -2.68 -5.06 -7.32
C GLY A 19 -3.96 -4.46 -6.72
N PHE A 20 -3.79 -3.38 -5.96
CA PHE A 20 -4.88 -2.77 -5.18
C PHE A 20 -5.01 -1.29 -5.49
N ILE A 21 -6.24 -0.83 -5.76
CA ILE A 21 -6.51 0.59 -6.02
C ILE A 21 -7.56 1.08 -5.03
N ALA A 22 -7.18 2.06 -4.22
CA ALA A 22 -8.08 2.77 -3.31
C ALA A 22 -8.80 3.89 -4.08
N LEU A 23 -10.10 3.71 -4.28
CA LEU A 23 -11.01 4.76 -4.76
C LEU A 23 -11.44 5.65 -3.57
N PRO A 24 -11.87 6.91 -3.82
CA PRO A 24 -12.36 7.80 -2.77
C PRO A 24 -13.29 7.10 -1.77
N GLY A 25 -12.87 7.09 -0.51
CA GLY A 25 -13.48 6.29 0.54
C GLY A 25 -13.02 6.72 1.93
N GLY A 26 -13.73 6.24 2.94
CA GLY A 26 -13.49 6.60 4.35
C GLY A 26 -12.44 5.73 5.03
N ALA A 27 -12.49 5.71 6.36
CA ALA A 27 -11.51 5.02 7.21
C ALA A 27 -11.31 3.53 6.87
N GLY A 28 -12.35 2.81 6.44
CA GLY A 28 -12.23 1.40 6.03
C GLY A 28 -11.31 1.23 4.81
N THR A 29 -11.47 2.07 3.79
CA THR A 29 -10.60 2.06 2.60
C THR A 29 -9.16 2.41 2.95
N LEU A 30 -8.97 3.37 3.86
CA LEU A 30 -7.63 3.74 4.34
C LEU A 30 -6.97 2.59 5.11
N GLU A 31 -7.73 1.93 5.99
CA GLU A 31 -7.24 0.78 6.74
C GLU A 31 -6.79 -0.35 5.81
N GLU A 32 -7.60 -0.70 4.80
CA GLU A 32 -7.28 -1.77 3.84
C GLU A 32 -6.02 -1.48 3.01
N ILE A 33 -5.84 -0.24 2.53
CA ILE A 33 -4.70 0.12 1.68
C ILE A 33 -3.40 0.27 2.49
N PHE A 34 -3.47 0.80 3.72
CA PHE A 34 -2.30 0.87 4.60
C PHE A 34 -1.86 -0.52 5.08
N GLU A 35 -2.81 -1.42 5.38
CA GLU A 35 -2.49 -2.82 5.70
C GLU A 35 -1.76 -3.50 4.54
N THR A 36 -2.22 -3.26 3.30
CA THR A 36 -1.55 -3.78 2.09
C THR A 36 -0.11 -3.27 1.96
N MET A 37 0.11 -1.97 2.15
CA MET A 37 1.44 -1.36 2.12
C MET A 37 2.35 -1.92 3.22
N ASP A 38 1.85 -1.98 4.46
CA ASP A 38 2.61 -2.46 5.61
C ASP A 38 3.03 -3.93 5.44
N LEU A 39 2.13 -4.79 4.94
CA LEU A 39 2.43 -6.21 4.67
C LEU A 39 3.46 -6.39 3.55
N GLY A 40 3.48 -5.49 2.55
CA GLY A 40 4.55 -5.43 1.56
C GLY A 40 5.87 -4.97 2.16
N ALA A 41 5.84 -3.90 2.97
CA ALA A 41 7.01 -3.30 3.59
C ALA A 41 7.67 -4.19 4.66
N ALA A 42 6.89 -4.98 5.39
CA ALA A 42 7.33 -5.78 6.53
C ALA A 42 8.06 -7.08 6.15
N GLY A 43 8.17 -7.42 4.86
CA GLY A 43 8.90 -8.62 4.42
C GLY A 43 8.32 -9.38 3.24
N GLY A 44 7.29 -8.86 2.56
CA GLY A 44 6.78 -9.45 1.31
C GLY A 44 5.69 -10.53 1.49
N SER A 45 4.89 -10.49 2.57
CA SER A 45 3.71 -11.36 2.63
C SER A 45 2.66 -10.98 1.57
N ILE A 46 2.65 -9.71 1.15
CA ILE A 46 1.94 -9.21 -0.02
C ILE A 46 2.92 -8.43 -0.90
N GLU A 47 3.41 -9.04 -1.97
CA GLU A 47 4.35 -8.43 -2.92
C GLU A 47 3.64 -7.74 -4.10
N LYS A 48 2.40 -7.27 -3.88
CA LYS A 48 1.54 -6.70 -4.92
C LYS A 48 1.49 -5.17 -4.80
N PRO A 49 1.51 -4.42 -5.91
CA PRO A 49 1.46 -2.97 -5.87
C PRO A 49 0.11 -2.47 -5.35
N CYS A 50 0.13 -1.29 -4.74
CA CYS A 50 -1.07 -0.59 -4.31
C CYS A 50 -1.00 0.90 -4.68
N ALA A 51 -2.15 1.57 -4.84
CA ALA A 51 -2.22 2.98 -5.21
C ALA A 51 -3.51 3.65 -4.75
N PHE A 52 -3.49 4.97 -4.65
CA PHE A 52 -4.68 5.81 -4.52
C PHE A 52 -5.09 6.39 -5.88
N LEU A 53 -6.37 6.28 -6.22
CA LEU A 53 -6.97 7.01 -7.33
C LEU A 53 -7.54 8.34 -6.81
N ASN A 54 -6.76 9.41 -6.99
CA ASN A 54 -7.02 10.75 -6.48
C ASN A 54 -7.98 11.55 -7.38
N ILE A 55 -9.27 11.20 -7.32
CA ILE A 55 -10.32 11.85 -8.09
C ILE A 55 -10.61 13.24 -7.51
N LYS A 56 -10.44 14.29 -8.33
CA LYS A 56 -10.73 15.69 -7.97
C LYS A 56 -10.03 16.16 -6.68
N GLY A 57 -8.82 15.65 -6.41
CA GLY A 57 -8.03 16.03 -5.24
C GLY A 57 -8.55 15.49 -3.90
N TYR A 58 -9.40 14.46 -3.91
CA TYR A 58 -9.94 13.84 -2.69
C TYR A 58 -8.84 13.43 -1.69
N TYR A 59 -7.71 12.92 -2.19
CA TYR A 59 -6.59 12.44 -1.38
C TYR A 59 -5.47 13.47 -1.20
N ASP A 60 -5.58 14.70 -1.71
CA ASP A 60 -4.53 15.74 -1.53
C ASP A 60 -4.16 15.95 -0.05
N PRO A 61 -5.11 16.00 0.91
CA PRO A 61 -4.76 16.15 2.32
C PRO A 61 -4.02 14.93 2.87
N LEU A 62 -4.34 13.73 2.37
CA LEU A 62 -3.68 12.49 2.79
C LEU A 62 -2.26 12.41 2.22
N GLN A 63 -2.07 12.78 0.96
CA GLN A 63 -0.75 12.86 0.33
C GLN A 63 0.15 13.83 1.10
N ALA A 64 -0.37 15.03 1.43
CA ALA A 64 0.37 16.00 2.25
C ALA A 64 0.73 15.46 3.65
N MET A 65 -0.13 14.63 4.24
CA MET A 65 0.16 13.97 5.52
C MET A 65 1.29 12.93 5.37
N VAL A 66 1.27 12.12 4.31
CA VAL A 66 2.34 11.16 4.01
C VAL A 66 3.67 11.88 3.78
N ASP A 67 3.67 12.97 3.00
CA ASP A 67 4.86 13.80 2.79
C ASP A 67 5.41 14.37 4.10
N ASN A 68 4.52 14.79 5.01
CA ASN A 68 4.90 15.23 6.34
C ASN A 68 5.51 14.10 7.18
N MET A 69 4.94 12.89 7.15
CA MET A 69 5.52 11.73 7.85
C MET A 69 6.94 11.43 7.35
N VAL A 70 7.19 11.57 6.05
CA VAL A 70 8.53 11.42 5.47
C VAL A 70 9.46 12.52 5.96
N ARG A 71 9.02 13.78 5.88
CA ARG A 71 9.82 14.95 6.31
C ARG A 71 10.24 14.87 7.78
N GLU A 72 9.32 14.48 8.66
CA GLU A 72 9.56 14.39 10.10
C GLU A 72 10.26 13.06 10.50
N GLY A 73 10.56 12.17 9.54
CA GLY A 73 11.29 10.92 9.78
C GLY A 73 10.45 9.78 10.36
N PHE A 74 9.12 9.91 10.39
CA PHE A 74 8.21 8.83 10.80
C PHE A 74 7.99 7.77 9.71
N MET A 75 8.27 8.09 8.45
CA MET A 75 8.18 7.18 7.32
C MET A 75 9.43 7.27 6.44
N HIS A 76 10.01 6.14 6.07
CA HIS A 76 11.10 6.13 5.09
C HIS A 76 10.54 6.42 3.69
N PRO A 77 11.18 7.27 2.84
CA PRO A 77 10.70 7.60 1.49
C PRO A 77 10.28 6.38 0.64
N ARG A 78 11.11 5.33 0.62
CA ARG A 78 10.79 4.04 -0.03
C ARG A 78 9.41 3.44 0.31
N TYR A 79 8.86 3.68 1.50
CA TYR A 79 7.54 3.18 1.89
C TYR A 79 6.42 4.11 1.44
N ALA A 80 6.68 5.42 1.38
CA ALA A 80 5.77 6.37 0.75
C ALA A 80 5.64 6.13 -0.76
N GLU A 81 6.74 5.74 -1.43
CA GLU A 81 6.76 5.35 -2.85
C GLU A 81 5.88 4.13 -3.16
N MET A 82 5.54 3.30 -2.15
CA MET A 82 4.60 2.18 -2.31
C MET A 82 3.13 2.63 -2.38
N LEU A 83 2.84 3.90 -2.07
CA LEU A 83 1.49 4.49 -2.06
C LEU A 83 1.39 5.68 -3.03
N PRO A 84 1.56 5.46 -4.35
CA PRO A 84 1.38 6.53 -5.33
C PRO A 84 -0.06 7.07 -5.30
N PHE A 85 -0.16 8.39 -5.43
CA PHE A 85 -1.42 9.12 -5.59
C PHE A 85 -1.53 9.56 -7.05
N ALA A 86 -2.32 8.84 -7.83
CA ALA A 86 -2.46 9.06 -9.27
C ALA A 86 -3.85 9.57 -9.61
N THR A 87 -3.97 10.35 -10.68
CA THR A 87 -5.25 11.00 -11.05
C THR A 87 -6.07 10.20 -12.07
N SER A 88 -5.49 9.13 -12.61
CA SER A 88 -6.13 8.24 -13.57
C SER A 88 -5.80 6.77 -13.32
N ALA A 89 -6.71 5.88 -13.71
CA ALA A 89 -6.46 4.44 -13.61
C ALA A 89 -5.34 3.97 -14.56
N ASP A 90 -5.21 4.61 -15.73
CA ASP A 90 -4.18 4.26 -16.71
C ASP A 90 -2.76 4.51 -16.18
N GLU A 91 -2.55 5.62 -15.48
CA GLU A 91 -1.30 5.95 -14.78
C GLU A 91 -0.96 4.87 -13.74
N ILE A 92 -1.95 4.45 -12.94
CA ILE A 92 -1.78 3.39 -11.93
C ILE A 92 -1.41 2.06 -12.59
N ILE A 93 -2.18 1.64 -13.60
CA ILE A 93 -1.97 0.37 -14.29
C ILE A 93 -0.60 0.33 -14.97
N ALA A 94 -0.17 1.45 -15.57
CA ALA A 94 1.17 1.57 -16.13
C ALA A 94 2.24 1.37 -15.03
N GLY A 95 2.11 2.07 -13.91
CA GLY A 95 3.05 1.92 -12.77
C GLY A 95 3.07 0.51 -12.18
N PHE A 96 1.93 -0.18 -12.15
CA PHE A 96 1.84 -1.55 -11.61
C PHE A 96 2.59 -2.57 -12.47
N ARG A 97 2.69 -2.37 -13.79
CA ARG A 97 3.40 -3.29 -14.69
C ARG A 97 4.91 -3.31 -14.43
N ASP A 98 5.45 -2.19 -13.99
CA ASP A 98 6.88 -2.01 -13.73
C ASP A 98 7.21 -2.12 -12.24
N TYR A 99 6.22 -2.45 -11.40
CA TYR A 99 6.39 -2.48 -9.95
C TYR A 99 7.36 -3.59 -9.52
N THR A 100 8.31 -3.22 -8.66
CA THR A 100 9.17 -4.16 -7.94
C THR A 100 8.99 -3.92 -6.44
N PRO A 101 8.66 -4.95 -5.65
CA PRO A 101 8.56 -4.82 -4.21
C PRO A 101 9.88 -4.32 -3.60
N PRO A 102 9.84 -3.48 -2.55
CA PRO A 102 11.06 -3.05 -1.88
C PRO A 102 11.80 -4.24 -1.26
N ALA A 103 13.12 -4.14 -1.21
CA ALA A 103 13.96 -5.17 -0.60
C ALA A 103 13.53 -5.44 0.86
N ARG A 104 13.48 -6.73 1.24
CA ARG A 104 12.99 -7.17 2.55
C ARG A 104 13.78 -6.50 3.68
N LYS A 105 13.04 -5.90 4.61
CA LYS A 105 13.59 -5.24 5.80
C LYS A 105 14.31 -6.22 6.74
N TRP A 106 13.95 -7.50 6.69
CA TRP A 106 14.50 -8.57 7.53
C TRP A 106 15.08 -9.68 6.66
N VAL A 107 16.40 -9.63 6.44
CA VAL A 107 17.16 -10.80 5.99
C VAL A 107 17.43 -11.62 7.26
N GLN A 108 16.85 -12.81 7.39
CA GLN A 108 17.31 -13.76 8.41
C GLN A 108 18.81 -13.98 8.19
N GLN A 109 19.64 -13.55 9.13
CA GLN A 109 21.02 -14.02 9.18
C GLN A 109 20.96 -15.55 9.31
N PRO A 110 21.73 -16.31 8.51
CA PRO A 110 21.84 -17.74 8.73
C PRO A 110 22.34 -17.95 10.15
N ALA A 111 21.67 -18.82 10.90
CA ALA A 111 22.14 -19.24 12.21
C ALA A 111 23.55 -19.80 12.04
N ILE A 112 24.50 -19.17 12.74
CA ILE A 112 25.88 -19.63 12.93
C ILE A 112 25.90 -20.92 13.74
#